data_AF-A0A1G0K5Q2-F1
#
_entry.id   AF-A0A1G0K5Q2-F1
#
_cell.length_a   1.000
_cell.length_b   1.000
_cell.length_c   1.000
_cell.angle_alpha   90.00
_cell.angle_beta   90.00
_cell.angle_gamma   90.00
#
_symmetry.space_group_name_H-M   'P 1'
#
loop_
_entity.id
_entity.type
_entity.pdbx_description
1 polymer ?
#
loop_
_entity_poly.entity_id
_entity_poly.type
_entity_poly.pdbx_seq_one_letter_code
_entity_poly.pdbx_strand_id
1 'polypeptide(L)'
;MKPPVAVIDTNVVVAGPITAIAGSPTARILDGMRRGAFPFLLSDQLLAEYREVLLRAKIRKLHGLGAPDPKDNHLWSLLHSQPASVLVTGDRARAQNPPPKSAVVQPREFAGLLQK
;
A
#
# COMPACT_ATOMS: atom_id res chain seq x y z
N MET A 1 -2.20 21.63 -26.25
CA MET A 1 -3.47 20.91 -26.03
C MET A 1 -3.59 20.55 -24.56
N LYS A 2 -4.77 20.68 -23.94
CA LYS A 2 -4.97 20.24 -22.54
C LYS A 2 -4.94 18.70 -22.51
N PRO A 3 -4.17 18.06 -21.61
CA PRO A 3 -4.16 16.60 -21.52
C PRO A 3 -5.57 16.09 -21.21
N PRO A 4 -5.99 14.94 -21.78
CA PRO A 4 -7.29 14.37 -21.49
C PRO A 4 -7.41 13.99 -20.01
N VAL A 5 -8.62 14.10 -19.46
CA VAL A 5 -8.93 13.59 -18.12
C VAL A 5 -9.18 12.08 -18.23
N ALA A 6 -8.48 11.29 -17.42
CA ALA A 6 -8.52 9.83 -17.52
C ALA A 6 -9.52 9.18 -16.55
N VAL A 7 -10.11 8.06 -16.96
CA VAL A 7 -10.74 7.07 -16.06
C VAL A 7 -9.90 5.81 -16.19
N ILE A 8 -9.41 5.26 -15.08
CA ILE A 8 -8.51 4.11 -15.09
C ILE A 8 -9.30 2.85 -14.71
N ASP A 9 -9.22 1.82 -15.52
CA ASP A 9 -9.84 0.52 -15.23
C ASP A 9 -9.12 -0.18 -14.06
N THR A 10 -9.86 -0.96 -13.29
CA THR A 10 -9.36 -1.81 -12.20
C THR A 10 -8.24 -2.73 -12.65
N ASN A 11 -8.31 -3.28 -13.87
CA ASN A 11 -7.25 -4.17 -14.37
C ASN A 11 -5.88 -3.44 -14.52
N VAL A 12 -5.88 -2.16 -14.90
CA VAL A 12 -4.68 -1.32 -15.03
C VAL A 12 -4.11 -1.02 -13.64
N VAL A 13 -4.97 -0.65 -12.69
CA VAL A 13 -4.56 -0.39 -11.29
C VAL A 13 -4.00 -1.64 -10.62
N VAL A 14 -4.63 -2.80 -10.82
CA VAL A 14 -4.21 -4.08 -10.24
C VAL A 14 -2.94 -4.62 -10.88
N ALA A 15 -2.73 -4.39 -12.18
CA ALA A 15 -1.51 -4.81 -12.85
C ALA A 15 -0.28 -4.00 -12.42
N GLY A 16 -0.47 -2.74 -12.00
CA GLY A 16 0.60 -1.83 -11.57
C GLY A 16 1.50 -2.39 -10.47
N PRO A 17 0.97 -2.86 -9.32
CA PRO A 17 1.79 -3.38 -8.22
C PRO A 17 2.13 -4.88 -8.38
N ILE A 18 1.51 -5.60 -9.32
CA ILE A 18 1.81 -7.03 -9.59
C ILE A 18 2.97 -7.19 -10.59
N THR A 19 3.10 -6.27 -11.55
CA THR A 19 4.11 -6.40 -12.60
C THR A 19 5.53 -6.41 -12.02
N ALA A 20 6.32 -7.42 -12.37
CA ALA A 20 7.74 -7.50 -11.98
C ALA A 20 8.63 -6.53 -12.79
N ILE A 21 8.08 -5.90 -13.83
CA ILE A 21 8.81 -5.01 -14.73
C ILE A 21 8.70 -3.57 -14.19
N ALA A 22 9.78 -3.11 -13.57
CA ALA A 22 9.92 -1.70 -13.20
C ALA A 22 9.73 -0.81 -14.44
N GLY A 23 8.84 0.18 -14.34
CA GLY A 23 8.56 1.11 -15.43
C GLY A 23 7.61 0.59 -16.52
N SER A 24 6.93 -0.55 -16.32
CA SER A 24 5.85 -0.99 -17.21
C SER A 24 4.76 0.09 -17.35
N PRO A 25 3.96 0.11 -18.44
CA PRO A 25 2.92 1.12 -18.63
C PRO A 25 1.94 1.22 -17.45
N THR A 26 1.49 0.09 -16.90
CA THR A 26 0.57 0.06 -15.76
C THR A 26 1.22 0.54 -14.47
N ALA A 27 2.49 0.19 -14.23
CA ALA A 27 3.26 0.72 -13.11
C ALA A 27 3.40 2.24 -13.21
N ARG A 28 3.75 2.77 -14.39
CA ARG A 28 3.89 4.23 -14.64
C ARG A 28 2.58 4.98 -14.47
N ILE A 29 1.46 4.40 -14.90
CA ILE A 29 0.11 4.98 -14.72
C ILE A 29 -0.20 5.07 -13.22
N LEU A 30 -0.07 3.98 -12.47
CA LEU A 30 -0.34 3.96 -11.03
C LEU A 30 0.55 4.95 -10.25
N ASP A 31 1.84 5.00 -10.61
CA ASP A 31 2.78 5.94 -10.02
C ASP A 31 2.43 7.40 -10.34
N GLY A 32 1.95 7.66 -11.55
CA GLY A 32 1.44 8.96 -11.98
C GLY A 32 0.16 9.36 -11.22
N MET A 33 -0.78 8.42 -11.00
CA MET A 33 -1.95 8.65 -10.16
C MET A 33 -1.54 9.04 -8.74
N ARG A 34 -0.62 8.28 -8.12
CA ARG A 34 -0.11 8.54 -6.76
C ARG A 34 0.58 9.90 -6.62
N ARG A 35 1.28 10.35 -7.66
CA ARG A 35 1.98 11.66 -7.68
C ARG A 35 1.10 12.82 -8.14
N GLY A 36 -0.14 12.57 -8.57
CA GLY A 36 -0.99 13.61 -9.18
C GLY A 36 -0.43 14.15 -10.50
N ALA A 37 0.28 13.32 -11.27
CA ALA A 37 0.99 13.74 -12.48
C ALA A 37 0.08 14.04 -13.69
N PHE A 38 -1.20 13.66 -13.62
CA PHE A 38 -2.22 13.93 -14.63
C PHE A 38 -3.62 13.95 -13.99
N PRO A 39 -4.61 14.63 -14.60
CA PRO A 39 -5.97 14.62 -14.10
C PRO A 39 -6.66 13.28 -14.37
N PHE A 40 -7.33 12.72 -13.36
CA PHE A 40 -8.14 11.51 -13.47
C PHE A 40 -9.40 11.61 -12.61
N LEU A 41 -10.41 10.81 -12.94
CA LEU A 41 -11.67 10.71 -12.21
C LEU A 41 -11.74 9.37 -11.48
N LEU A 42 -12.35 9.41 -10.30
CA LEU A 42 -12.71 8.26 -9.50
C LEU A 42 -14.17 8.41 -9.07
N SER A 43 -14.86 7.30 -8.90
CA SER A 43 -16.15 7.22 -8.20
C SER A 43 -16.01 6.29 -7.00
N ASP A 44 -16.92 6.41 -6.03
CA ASP A 44 -16.95 5.51 -4.88
C ASP A 44 -17.10 4.05 -5.29
N GLN A 45 -17.88 3.78 -6.35
CA GLN A 45 -18.06 2.44 -6.91
C GLN A 45 -16.75 1.88 -7.50
N LEU A 46 -16.00 2.70 -8.24
CA LEU A 46 -14.71 2.29 -8.82
C LEU A 46 -13.66 2.06 -7.71
N LEU A 47 -13.65 2.91 -6.68
CA LEU A 47 -12.80 2.73 -5.50
C LEU A 47 -13.13 1.44 -4.74
N ALA A 48 -14.42 1.11 -4.60
CA ALA A 48 -14.86 -0.13 -3.99
C ALA A 48 -14.38 -1.35 -4.79
N GLU A 49 -14.47 -1.29 -6.13
CA GLU A 49 -13.99 -2.35 -7.01
C GLU A 49 -12.47 -2.53 -6.91
N TYR A 50 -11.69 -1.44 -6.93
CA TYR A 50 -10.24 -1.50 -6.72
C TYR A 50 -9.90 -2.20 -5.41
N ARG A 51 -10.57 -1.80 -4.33
CA ARG A 51 -10.37 -2.38 -3.00
C ARG A 51 -10.72 -3.85 -2.98
N GLU A 52 -11.86 -4.24 -3.56
CA GLU A 52 -12.28 -5.64 -3.60
C GLU A 52 -11.25 -6.49 -4.33
N VAL A 53 -10.82 -6.08 -5.53
CA VAL A 53 -9.89 -6.86 -6.35
C VAL A 53 -8.50 -6.94 -5.72
N LEU A 54 -7.97 -5.81 -5.22
CA LEU A 54 -6.67 -5.79 -4.52
C LEU A 54 -6.67 -6.62 -3.24
N LEU A 55 -7.84 -6.82 -2.60
CA LEU A 55 -7.94 -7.65 -1.39
C LEU A 55 -8.15 -9.14 -1.67
N ARG A 56 -8.38 -9.56 -2.92
CA ARG A 56 -8.51 -10.99 -3.26
C ARG A 56 -7.24 -11.75 -2.91
N ALA A 57 -7.36 -12.92 -2.29
CA ALA A 57 -6.22 -13.68 -1.78
C ALA A 57 -5.14 -13.97 -2.83
N LYS A 58 -5.53 -14.27 -4.08
CA LYS A 58 -4.61 -14.50 -5.20
C LYS A 58 -3.82 -13.23 -5.57
N ILE A 59 -4.47 -12.07 -5.57
CA ILE A 59 -3.89 -10.79 -5.93
C ILE A 59 -2.98 -10.27 -4.82
N ARG A 60 -3.42 -10.38 -3.56
CA ARG A 60 -2.63 -10.02 -2.36
C ARG A 60 -1.26 -10.67 -2.32
N LYS A 61 -1.20 -11.97 -2.64
CA LYS A 61 0.07 -12.72 -2.70
C LYS A 61 1.03 -12.21 -3.76
N LEU A 62 0.51 -11.61 -4.84
CA LEU A 62 1.31 -11.15 -5.97
C LEU A 62 1.89 -9.76 -5.77
N HIS A 63 1.11 -8.83 -5.19
CA HIS A 63 1.57 -7.45 -5.02
C HIS A 63 2.23 -7.16 -3.65
N GLY A 64 2.05 -8.03 -2.65
CA GLY A 64 2.76 -7.91 -1.36
C GLY A 64 2.44 -6.65 -0.54
N LEU A 65 1.34 -5.94 -0.83
CA LEU A 65 0.96 -4.69 -0.12
C LEU A 65 0.32 -4.97 1.26
N GLY A 66 0.02 -6.23 1.57
CA GLY A 66 -0.61 -6.63 2.83
C GLY A 66 0.38 -7.16 3.86
N ALA A 67 -0.09 -7.30 5.10
CA ALA A 67 0.68 -7.94 6.16
C ALA A 67 0.98 -9.43 5.81
N PRO A 68 2.08 -10.01 6.35
CA PRO A 68 2.36 -11.44 6.20
C PRO A 68 1.17 -12.33 6.63
N ASP A 69 0.52 -12.01 7.75
CA ASP A 69 -0.78 -12.58 8.13
C ASP A 69 -1.93 -11.65 7.70
N PRO A 70 -2.90 -12.12 6.89
CA PRO A 70 -4.07 -11.34 6.50
C PRO A 70 -4.87 -10.71 7.65
N LYS A 71 -4.88 -11.33 8.84
CA LYS A 71 -5.57 -10.80 10.02
C LYS A 71 -4.96 -9.47 10.48
N ASP A 72 -3.68 -9.25 10.22
CA ASP A 72 -2.93 -8.05 10.59
C ASP A 72 -2.95 -6.94 9.54
N ASN A 73 -3.67 -7.13 8.42
CA ASN A 73 -3.77 -6.12 7.35
C ASN A 73 -4.23 -4.76 7.87
N HIS A 74 -5.03 -4.72 8.93
CA HIS A 74 -5.49 -3.47 9.54
C HIS A 74 -4.33 -2.67 10.15
N LEU A 75 -3.34 -3.33 10.75
CA LEU A 75 -2.13 -2.70 11.27
C LEU A 75 -1.24 -2.17 10.13
N TRP A 76 -1.05 -2.97 9.08
CA TRP A 76 -0.30 -2.53 7.89
C TRP A 76 -0.99 -1.35 7.19
N SER A 77 -2.33 -1.36 7.12
CA SER A 77 -3.09 -0.24 6.55
C SER A 77 -2.84 1.06 7.31
N LEU A 78 -2.79 1.01 8.64
CA LEU A 78 -2.46 2.16 9.47
C LEU A 78 -1.04 2.67 9.22
N LEU A 79 -0.05 1.77 9.18
CA LEU A 79 1.35 2.13 8.89
C LEU A 79 1.53 2.78 7.51
N HIS A 80 0.78 2.32 6.49
CA HIS A 80 0.80 2.96 5.17
C HIS A 80 0.09 4.31 5.16
N SER A 81 -1.00 4.45 5.92
CA SER A 81 -1.78 5.69 5.98
C SER A 81 -1.04 6.83 6.70
N GLN A 82 -0.19 6.48 7.67
CA GLN A 82 0.63 7.43 8.41
C GLN A 82 2.11 7.05 8.28
N PRO A 83 2.79 7.50 7.20
CA PRO A 83 4.23 7.36 7.07
C PRO A 83 4.94 7.94 8.30
N ALA A 84 6.05 7.32 8.72
CA ALA A 84 6.78 7.59 9.96
C ALA A 84 6.08 7.19 11.28
N SER A 85 4.93 6.52 11.22
CA SER A 85 4.38 5.84 12.40
C SER A 85 5.21 4.61 12.79
N VAL A 86 5.12 4.23 14.06
CA VAL A 86 5.83 3.10 14.65
C VAL A 86 4.82 2.06 15.11
N LEU A 87 4.97 0.81 14.69
CA LEU A 87 4.25 -0.32 15.27
C LEU A 87 5.02 -0.86 16.46
N VAL A 88 4.39 -0.88 17.63
CA VAL A 88 4.95 -1.49 18.84
C VAL A 88 4.37 -2.89 18.99
N THR A 89 5.22 -3.93 18.94
CA THR A 89 4.75 -5.33 19.00
C THR A 89 5.77 -6.27 19.64
N GLY A 90 5.30 -7.26 20.41
CA GLY A 90 6.13 -8.35 20.94
C GLY A 90 6.42 -9.46 19.91
N ASP A 91 5.70 -9.45 18.79
CA ASP A 91 5.87 -10.43 17.72
C ASP A 91 7.08 -10.08 16.84
N ARG A 92 8.17 -10.84 17.02
CA ARG A 92 9.42 -10.66 16.28
C ARG A 92 9.30 -10.99 14.79
N ALA A 93 8.31 -11.79 14.37
CA ALA A 93 8.12 -12.12 12.95
C ALA A 93 7.71 -10.89 12.13
N ARG A 94 7.06 -9.89 12.77
CA ARG A 94 6.59 -8.66 12.10
C ARG A 94 7.71 -7.67 11.74
N ALA A 95 8.90 -7.82 12.32
CA ALA A 95 10.03 -6.93 12.07
C ALA A 95 10.78 -7.24 10.75
N GLN A 96 10.53 -8.40 10.12
CA GLN A 96 11.33 -8.84 8.96
C GLN A 96 11.07 -8.03 7.69
N ASN A 97 9.86 -7.48 7.52
CA ASN A 97 9.51 -6.71 6.33
C ASN A 97 8.44 -5.65 6.64
N PRO A 98 8.80 -4.58 7.38
CA PRO A 98 7.86 -3.51 7.68
C PRO A 98 7.47 -2.75 6.40
N PRO A 99 6.28 -2.13 6.36
CA PRO A 99 5.93 -1.19 5.30
C PRO A 99 7.02 -0.11 5.10
N PRO A 100 7.28 0.33 3.86
CA PRO A 100 8.26 1.38 3.60
C PRO A 100 7.99 2.62 4.45
N LYS A 101 9.06 3.20 5.03
CA LYS A 101 8.98 4.40 5.90
C LYS A 101 8.17 4.20 7.19
N SER A 102 7.99 2.96 7.64
CA SER A 102 7.49 2.64 8.97
C SER A 102 8.56 1.91 9.78
N ALA A 103 8.47 1.97 11.11
CA ALA A 103 9.32 1.19 12.00
C ALA A 103 8.48 0.19 12.79
N VAL A 104 9.07 -0.97 13.06
CA VAL A 104 8.49 -1.98 13.96
C VAL A 104 9.46 -2.17 15.11
N VAL A 105 9.02 -1.85 16.32
CA VAL A 105 9.86 -1.86 17.54
C VAL A 105 9.27 -2.77 18.61
N GLN A 106 10.11 -3.25 19.52
CA GLN A 106 9.65 -4.01 20.67
C GLN A 106 9.10 -3.08 21.78
N PRO A 107 8.17 -3.55 22.64
CA PRO A 107 7.63 -2.75 23.73
C PRO A 107 8.69 -2.16 24.67
N ARG A 108 9.76 -2.91 24.95
CA ARG A 108 10.88 -2.45 25.79
C ARG A 108 11.61 -1.26 25.17
N GLU A 109 11.86 -1.31 23.87
CA GLU A 109 12.52 -0.24 23.13
C GLU A 109 11.66 1.02 23.12
N PHE A 110 10.37 0.86 22.81
CA PHE A 110 9.42 1.97 22.83
C PHE A 110 9.29 2.60 24.22
N ALA A 111 9.19 1.80 25.28
CA ALA A 111 9.12 2.30 26.65
C ALA A 111 10.36 3.13 27.04
N GLY A 112 11.56 2.73 26.58
CA GLY A 112 12.78 3.50 26.80
C GLY A 112 12.80 4.86 26.10
N LEU A 113 12.04 5.04 25.02
CA LEU A 113 11.87 6.35 24.35
C LEU A 113 10.97 7.30 25.13
N LEU A 114 10.02 6.79 25.93
CA LEU A 114 9.08 7.59 26.72
C LEU A 114 9.70 8.16 28.01
N GLN A 115 10.86 7.64 28.42
CA GLN A 115 11.55 8.01 29.67
C GLN A 115 12.59 9.13 29.47
N LYS A 116 12.59 9.77 28.30
CA LYS A 116 13.40 10.96 27.98
C LYS A 116 12.50 12.18 27.90
#